data_AF-A0A834BKT7-F1
#
_entry.id   AF-A0A834BKT7-F1
#
_cell.length_a   1.000
_cell.length_b   1.000
_cell.length_c   1.000
_cell.angle_alpha   90.00
_cell.angle_beta   90.00
_cell.angle_gamma   90.00
#
_symmetry.space_group_name_H-M   'P 1'
#
loop_
_entity.id
_entity.type
_entity.pdbx_description
1 polymer ?
#
loop_
_entity_poly.entity_id
_entity_poly.type
_entity_poly.pdbx_seq_one_letter_code
_entity_poly.pdbx_strand_id
1 'polypeptide(L)'
;MSSAPTTPPSVDKVDGFSRKSVRKARQKRSQSSSQFRSQGKPIELTPLPLLKDVPSSEQPELFLKKLQQCCVIFDFMDTLSDLKMKEYKRSTLNELVDYITISRGCLTEQTYPEVVRMVSFFFFAGDTFKHLP
;
A
#
# COMPACT_ATOMS: atom_id res chain seq x y z
N MET A 1 -9.10 -38.33 80.08
CA MET A 1 -8.25 -37.94 78.93
C MET A 1 -9.18 -37.46 77.82
N SER A 2 -8.98 -36.21 77.46
CA SER A 2 -9.51 -35.38 76.35
C SER A 2 -10.73 -35.84 75.55
N SER A 3 -11.77 -35.02 75.70
CA SER A 3 -12.98 -34.85 74.90
C SER A 3 -12.71 -34.53 73.42
N ALA A 4 -13.48 -35.16 72.53
CA ALA A 4 -13.58 -34.84 71.11
C ALA A 4 -14.22 -33.45 70.88
N PRO A 5 -13.78 -32.67 69.87
CA PRO A 5 -14.39 -31.39 69.54
C PRO A 5 -15.58 -31.54 68.58
N THR A 6 -16.55 -30.66 68.81
CA THR A 6 -17.87 -30.52 68.19
C THR A 6 -17.87 -29.46 67.07
N THR A 7 -18.88 -29.52 66.17
CA THR A 7 -19.45 -28.44 65.29
C THR A 7 -18.84 -28.22 63.88
N PRO A 8 -19.53 -27.51 62.95
CA PRO A 8 -20.76 -27.84 62.19
C PRO A 8 -20.55 -27.64 60.64
N PRO A 9 -21.55 -27.77 59.73
CA PRO A 9 -21.31 -27.85 58.29
C PRO A 9 -21.06 -26.46 57.68
N SER A 10 -19.97 -26.33 56.91
CA SER A 10 -19.64 -25.08 56.21
C SER A 10 -20.31 -25.02 54.84
N VAL A 11 -21.43 -24.29 54.82
CA VAL A 11 -21.98 -23.42 53.77
C VAL A 11 -21.48 -23.61 52.33
N ASP A 12 -22.43 -24.00 51.47
CA ASP A 12 -22.47 -23.70 50.03
C ASP A 12 -22.06 -22.24 49.77
N LYS A 13 -20.87 -22.05 49.22
CA LYS A 13 -20.55 -20.85 48.45
C LYS A 13 -20.53 -21.26 46.99
N VAL A 14 -21.69 -21.07 46.37
CA VAL A 14 -21.81 -21.02 44.92
C VAL A 14 -20.97 -19.84 44.46
N ASP A 15 -19.80 -20.12 43.88
CA ASP A 15 -18.97 -19.06 43.33
C ASP A 15 -19.65 -18.51 42.08
N GLY A 16 -20.15 -17.28 42.28
CA GLY A 16 -20.86 -16.50 41.33
C GLY A 16 -20.05 -16.27 40.06
N PHE A 17 -20.80 -16.20 38.96
CA PHE A 17 -20.35 -15.61 37.71
C PHE A 17 -19.22 -16.37 36.98
N SER A 18 -19.58 -17.54 36.44
CA SER A 18 -19.13 -17.93 35.10
C SER A 18 -19.75 -16.97 34.06
N ARG A 19 -19.34 -15.69 34.09
CA ARG A 19 -19.55 -14.79 32.96
C ARG A 19 -18.50 -15.18 31.95
N LYS A 20 -18.92 -15.95 30.95
CA LYS A 20 -18.28 -16.04 29.64
C LYS A 20 -17.90 -14.62 29.23
N SER A 21 -16.65 -14.24 29.45
CA SER A 21 -16.10 -12.98 29.00
C SER A 21 -15.89 -13.11 27.50
N VAL A 22 -16.98 -13.01 26.75
CA VAL A 22 -16.91 -12.65 25.34
C VAL A 22 -16.60 -11.16 25.30
N ARG A 23 -15.41 -10.78 25.76
CA ARG A 23 -14.78 -9.58 25.22
C ARG A 23 -14.49 -9.93 23.78
N LYS A 24 -15.51 -9.74 22.93
CA LYS A 24 -15.32 -9.37 21.54
C LYS A 24 -14.38 -8.18 21.62
N ALA A 25 -13.08 -8.45 21.51
CA ALA A 25 -12.12 -7.44 21.16
C ALA A 25 -12.71 -6.84 19.91
N ARG A 26 -13.25 -5.63 20.04
CA ARG A 26 -13.64 -4.79 18.93
C ARG A 26 -12.33 -4.62 18.19
N GLN A 27 -12.05 -5.54 17.25
CA GLN A 27 -11.02 -5.38 16.26
C GLN A 27 -11.29 -3.98 15.75
N LYS A 28 -10.40 -3.04 16.06
CA LYS A 28 -10.28 -1.83 15.28
C LYS A 28 -10.06 -2.39 13.89
N ARG A 29 -11.15 -2.43 13.13
CA ARG A 29 -11.18 -2.71 11.72
C ARG A 29 -10.29 -1.61 11.19
N SER A 30 -9.00 -1.93 11.01
CA SER A 30 -8.10 -1.02 10.33
C SER A 30 -8.81 -0.79 9.01
N GLN A 31 -9.13 0.48 8.78
CA GLN A 31 -9.73 0.94 7.55
C GLN A 31 -8.64 0.76 6.49
N SER A 32 -8.48 -0.49 6.04
CA SER A 32 -7.56 -0.88 5.01
C SER A 32 -8.15 -0.33 3.72
N SER A 33 -7.72 0.86 3.35
CA SER A 33 -8.01 1.54 2.09
C SER A 33 -7.42 0.80 0.87
N SER A 34 -6.81 -0.38 1.07
CA SER A 34 -6.13 -1.16 0.03
C SER A 34 -7.04 -2.01 -0.86
N GLN A 35 -8.34 -1.70 -0.95
CA GLN A 35 -9.25 -2.37 -1.90
C GLN A 35 -9.34 -1.67 -3.26
N PHE A 36 -8.32 -0.91 -3.67
CA PHE A 36 -8.10 -0.66 -5.09
C PHE A 36 -7.11 -1.68 -5.66
N ARG A 37 -7.43 -2.97 -5.52
CA ARG A 37 -6.79 -4.01 -6.34
C ARG A 37 -7.43 -3.93 -7.71
N SER A 38 -6.82 -3.17 -8.60
CA SER A 38 -7.11 -3.23 -10.04
C SER A 38 -7.13 -4.70 -10.48
N GLN A 39 -8.19 -5.10 -11.18
CA GLN A 39 -8.42 -6.47 -11.67
C GLN A 39 -7.46 -6.86 -12.82
N GLY A 40 -6.15 -6.71 -12.61
CA GLY A 40 -5.09 -7.12 -13.52
C GLY A 40 -4.02 -7.88 -12.74
N LYS A 41 -3.13 -8.58 -13.45
CA LYS A 41 -1.90 -9.10 -12.84
C LYS A 41 -1.21 -7.95 -12.08
N PRO A 42 -0.69 -8.18 -10.86
CA PRO A 42 0.08 -7.17 -10.16
C PRO A 42 1.26 -6.78 -11.06
N ILE A 43 1.26 -5.53 -11.52
CA ILE A 43 2.38 -4.95 -12.25
C ILE A 43 3.48 -4.77 -11.20
N GLU A 44 4.64 -5.37 -11.42
CA GLU A 44 5.80 -5.20 -10.57
C GLU A 44 6.67 -4.07 -11.12
N LEU A 45 7.18 -3.21 -10.23
CA LEU A 45 8.09 -2.14 -10.60
C LEU A 45 9.48 -2.75 -10.83
N THR A 46 9.93 -2.81 -12.08
CA THR A 46 11.24 -3.37 -12.43
C THR A 46 12.11 -2.33 -13.13
N PRO A 47 13.44 -2.41 -13.00
CA PRO A 47 14.35 -1.55 -13.75
C PRO A 47 14.14 -1.66 -15.27
N LEU A 48 13.89 -0.52 -15.91
CA LEU A 48 13.75 -0.38 -17.37
C LEU A 48 14.83 0.58 -17.90
N PRO A 49 15.23 0.46 -19.18
CA PRO A 49 16.16 1.42 -19.81
C PRO A 49 15.68 2.86 -19.67
N LEU A 50 16.61 3.82 -19.77
CA LEU A 50 16.26 5.24 -19.82
C LEU A 50 15.71 5.59 -21.20
N LEU A 51 14.72 6.48 -21.26
CA LEU A 51 14.09 6.97 -22.48
C LEU A 51 15.11 7.63 -23.42
N LYS A 52 16.11 8.31 -22.87
CA LYS A 52 17.19 8.95 -23.65
C LYS A 52 18.17 7.96 -24.28
N ASP A 53 18.23 6.73 -23.77
CA ASP A 53 19.18 5.70 -24.22
C ASP A 53 18.58 4.77 -25.28
N VAL A 54 17.27 4.93 -25.59
CA VAL A 54 16.58 4.14 -26.62
C VAL A 54 16.22 4.98 -27.85
N PRO A 55 16.12 4.39 -29.04
CA PRO A 55 15.71 5.09 -30.26
C PRO A 55 14.33 5.74 -30.12
N SER A 56 14.13 6.90 -30.76
CA SER A 56 12.86 7.64 -30.70
C SER A 56 11.64 6.84 -31.15
N SER A 57 11.82 5.80 -31.97
CA SER A 57 10.76 4.88 -32.38
C SER A 57 10.26 3.97 -31.26
N GLU A 58 11.11 3.65 -30.28
CA GLU A 58 10.80 2.75 -29.16
C GLU A 58 10.38 3.51 -27.89
N GLN A 59 10.71 4.80 -27.80
CA GLN A 59 10.38 5.65 -26.66
C GLN A 59 8.88 5.67 -26.30
N PRO A 60 7.92 5.73 -27.24
CA PRO A 60 6.50 5.75 -26.89
C PRO A 60 6.04 4.49 -26.15
N GLU A 61 6.52 3.32 -26.58
CA GLU A 61 6.19 2.04 -25.94
C GLU A 61 6.85 1.95 -24.55
N LEU A 62 8.11 2.38 -24.43
CA LEU A 62 8.81 2.41 -23.15
C LEU A 62 8.17 3.37 -22.15
N PHE A 63 7.73 4.54 -22.62
CA PHE A 63 7.00 5.53 -21.83
C PHE A 63 5.70 4.94 -21.27
N LEU A 64 4.94 4.22 -22.11
CA LEU A 64 3.73 3.51 -21.70
C LEU A 64 4.00 2.47 -20.60
N LYS A 65 5.05 1.65 -20.76
CA LYS A 65 5.45 0.64 -19.76
C LYS A 65 5.85 1.28 -18.43
N LYS A 66 6.60 2.39 -18.47
CA LYS A 66 6.98 3.14 -17.26
C LYS A 66 5.75 3.73 -16.55
N LEU A 67 4.80 4.33 -17.27
CA LEU A 67 3.53 4.82 -16.69
C LEU A 67 2.74 3.72 -15.96
N GLN A 68 2.66 2.54 -16.58
CA GLN A 68 2.01 1.37 -16.00
C GLN A 68 2.68 0.93 -14.69
N GLN A 69 4.01 0.85 -14.66
CA GLN A 69 4.74 0.49 -13.44
C GLN A 69 4.66 1.57 -12.35
N CYS A 70 4.57 2.85 -12.71
CA CYS A 70 4.39 3.93 -11.75
C CYS A 70 3.02 3.89 -11.03
N CYS A 71 2.08 3.05 -11.47
CA CYS A 71 0.83 2.77 -10.74
C CYS A 71 1.03 1.86 -9.50
N VAL A 72 2.22 1.30 -9.29
CA VAL A 72 2.54 0.50 -8.08
C VAL A 72 2.49 1.39 -6.83
N ILE A 73 1.67 0.99 -5.86
CA ILE A 73 1.48 1.68 -4.57
C ILE A 73 2.51 1.15 -3.56
N PHE A 74 3.12 2.05 -2.81
CA PHE A 74 4.05 1.72 -1.74
C PHE A 74 3.49 2.17 -0.39
N ASP A 75 3.67 1.37 0.66
CA ASP A 75 3.33 1.83 2.00
C ASP A 75 4.39 2.81 2.50
N PHE A 76 4.03 4.09 2.64
CA PHE A 76 4.91 5.12 3.19
C PHE A 76 4.90 5.21 4.72
N MET A 77 4.01 4.49 5.40
CA MET A 77 4.04 4.41 6.86
C MET A 77 5.22 3.56 7.35
N ASP A 78 5.65 2.58 6.55
CA ASP A 78 6.90 1.84 6.77
C ASP A 78 8.04 2.49 5.98
N THR A 79 8.84 3.30 6.67
CA THR A 79 9.95 4.06 6.06
C THR A 79 11.17 3.22 5.71
N LEU A 80 11.26 1.97 6.17
CA LEU A 80 12.40 1.09 5.91
C LEU A 80 12.10 0.08 4.79
N SER A 81 10.83 -0.19 4.54
CA SER A 81 10.39 -1.01 3.41
C SER A 81 10.65 -0.35 2.05
N ASP A 82 11.07 -1.16 1.08
CA ASP A 82 11.10 -0.82 -0.34
C ASP A 82 11.85 0.47 -0.71
N LEU A 83 12.79 0.93 0.13
CA LEU A 83 13.55 2.18 -0.08
C LEU A 83 14.13 2.28 -1.49
N LYS A 84 14.74 1.20 -1.98
CA LYS A 84 15.31 1.11 -3.32
C LYS A 84 14.25 1.30 -4.41
N MET A 85 13.08 0.69 -4.24
CA MET A 85 11.99 0.75 -5.21
C MET A 85 11.26 2.10 -5.17
N LYS A 86 11.11 2.70 -3.98
CA LYS A 86 10.60 4.06 -3.79
C LYS A 86 11.48 5.08 -4.48
N GLU A 87 12.81 5.01 -4.31
CA GLU A 87 13.76 5.90 -4.99
C GLU A 87 13.79 5.67 -6.51
N TYR A 88 13.69 4.41 -6.94
CA TYR A 88 13.57 4.09 -8.36
C TYR A 88 12.28 4.65 -8.98
N LYS A 89 11.14 4.54 -8.28
CA LYS A 89 9.87 5.15 -8.72
C LYS A 89 10.00 6.67 -8.83
N ARG A 90 10.63 7.33 -7.84
CA ARG A 90 10.89 8.77 -7.85
C ARG A 90 11.70 9.19 -9.08
N SER A 91 12.79 8.48 -9.34
CA SER A 91 13.66 8.74 -10.51
C SER A 91 12.90 8.53 -11.82
N THR A 92 12.10 7.46 -11.92
CA THR A 92 11.27 7.18 -13.11
C THR A 92 10.22 8.28 -13.33
N LEU A 93 9.55 8.76 -12.28
CA LEU A 93 8.57 9.83 -12.39
C LEU A 93 9.19 11.14 -12.88
N ASN A 94 10.38 11.51 -12.40
CA ASN A 94 11.12 12.67 -12.90
C ASN A 94 11.46 12.52 -14.39
N GLU A 95 11.96 11.35 -14.79
CA GLU A 95 12.25 11.03 -16.18
C GLU A 95 11.01 11.18 -17.09
N LEU A 96 9.84 10.74 -16.62
CA LEU A 96 8.57 10.88 -17.36
C LEU A 96 8.18 12.36 -17.52
N VAL A 97 8.37 13.17 -16.49
CA VAL A 97 8.12 14.63 -16.56
C VAL A 97 9.05 15.30 -17.56
N ASP A 98 10.34 14.98 -17.52
CA ASP A 98 11.33 15.50 -18.46
C ASP A 98 10.98 15.11 -19.91
N TYR A 99 10.59 13.85 -20.13
CA TYR A 99 10.18 13.36 -21.45
C TYR A 99 8.96 14.11 -21.99
N ILE A 100 7.92 14.31 -21.20
CA ILE A 100 6.72 15.06 -21.61
C ILE A 100 7.06 16.52 -21.94
N THR A 101 8.00 17.11 -21.19
CA THR A 101 8.39 18.52 -21.34
C THR A 101 9.17 18.76 -22.65
N ILE A 102 9.97 17.78 -23.09
CA ILE A 102 10.87 17.91 -24.25
C ILE A 102 10.22 17.33 -25.52
N SER A 103 9.48 16.22 -25.41
CA SER A 103 8.98 15.46 -26.55
C SER A 103 7.62 15.96 -27.01
N ARG A 104 7.57 16.61 -28.18
CA ARG A 104 6.29 16.98 -28.82
C ARG A 104 5.56 15.74 -29.34
N GLY A 105 4.26 15.66 -29.07
CA GLY A 105 3.40 14.58 -29.58
C GLY A 105 3.52 13.24 -28.82
N CYS A 106 4.17 13.21 -27.65
CA CYS A 106 4.24 12.00 -26.81
C CYS A 106 2.89 11.61 -26.15
N LEU A 107 2.00 12.59 -25.97
CA LEU A 107 0.65 12.39 -25.44
C LEU A 107 -0.30 12.04 -26.60
N THR A 108 -0.43 10.75 -26.87
CA THR A 108 -1.33 10.17 -27.89
C THR A 108 -2.59 9.64 -27.22
N GLU A 109 -3.61 9.27 -28.02
CA GLU A 109 -4.84 8.67 -27.48
C GLU A 109 -4.58 7.40 -26.66
N GLN A 110 -3.52 6.65 -26.96
CA GLN A 110 -3.17 5.43 -26.22
C GLN A 110 -2.47 5.71 -24.89
N THR A 111 -1.65 6.77 -24.79
CA THR A 111 -0.95 7.12 -23.54
C THR A 111 -1.83 7.91 -22.58
N TYR A 112 -2.81 8.67 -23.10
CA TYR A 112 -3.72 9.48 -22.29
C TYR A 112 -4.42 8.74 -21.13
N PRO A 113 -5.07 7.57 -21.35
CA PRO A 113 -5.72 6.84 -20.26
C PRO A 113 -4.74 6.36 -19.19
N GLU A 114 -3.50 6.02 -19.57
CA GLU A 114 -2.46 5.60 -18.63
C GLU A 114 -1.97 6.77 -17.76
N VAL A 115 -1.78 7.95 -18.35
CA VAL A 115 -1.40 9.17 -17.63
C VAL A 115 -2.50 9.53 -16.62
N VAL A 116 -3.76 9.58 -17.06
CA VAL A 116 -4.89 9.88 -16.18
C VAL A 116 -4.99 8.86 -15.07
N ARG A 117 -4.76 7.58 -15.36
CA ARG A 117 -4.78 6.53 -14.34
C ARG A 117 -3.66 6.69 -13.33
N MET A 118 -2.42 6.93 -13.78
CA MET A 118 -1.27 7.14 -12.90
C MET A 118 -1.51 8.35 -11.98
N VAL A 119 -2.00 9.46 -12.53
CA VAL A 119 -2.34 10.67 -11.76
C VAL A 119 -3.48 10.40 -10.78
N SER A 120 -4.52 9.68 -11.21
CA SER A 120 -5.63 9.30 -10.33
C SER A 120 -5.13 8.45 -9.15
N PHE A 121 -4.29 7.44 -9.42
CA PHE A 121 -3.66 6.65 -8.36
C PHE A 121 -2.84 7.52 -7.42
N PHE A 122 -2.04 8.44 -7.96
CA PHE A 122 -1.22 9.35 -7.17
C PHE A 122 -2.07 10.24 -6.23
N PHE A 123 -3.18 10.80 -6.70
CA PHE A 123 -4.05 11.65 -5.89
C PHE A 123 -4.93 10.87 -4.91
N PHE A 124 -5.53 9.75 -5.33
CA PHE A 124 -6.47 9.00 -4.51
C PHE A 124 -5.79 8.05 -3.51
N ALA A 125 -4.60 7.53 -3.82
CA ALA A 125 -3.86 6.68 -2.89
C ALA A 125 -3.19 7.49 -1.77
N GLY A 126 -3.09 8.82 -1.90
CA GLY A 126 -2.44 9.66 -0.89
C GLY A 126 -0.95 9.38 -0.72
N ASP A 127 -0.35 8.66 -1.67
CA ASP A 127 1.05 8.30 -1.69
C ASP A 127 1.90 9.47 -2.15
N THR A 128 2.80 9.93 -1.27
CA THR A 128 4.05 10.59 -1.66
C THR A 128 3.99 12.00 -2.26
N PHE A 129 3.30 12.94 -1.64
CA PHE A 129 3.72 14.35 -1.80
C PHE A 129 3.92 15.14 -0.51
N LYS A 130 3.81 14.47 0.66
CA LYS A 130 4.13 15.10 1.94
C LYS A 130 5.60 15.01 2.35
N HIS A 131 6.42 14.23 1.63
CA HIS A 131 7.83 13.98 2.00
C HIS A 131 8.79 13.95 0.79
N LEU A 132 8.49 14.69 -0.27
CA LEU A 132 9.51 15.00 -1.26
C LEU A 132 10.12 16.38 -0.88
N PRO A 133 11.45 16.49 -0.70
CA PRO A 133 12.09 17.78 -0.41
C PRO A 133 11.92 18.79 -1.55
#